data_AF-A0A956DYD3-F1
#
_entry.id   AF-A0A956DYD3-F1
#
_cell.length_a   1.000
_cell.length_b   1.000
_cell.length_c   1.000
_cell.angle_alpha   90.00
_cell.angle_beta   90.00
_cell.angle_gamma   90.00
#
_symmetry.space_group_name_H-M   'P 1'
#
loop_
_entity.id
_entity.type
_entity.pdbx_description
1 polymer ?
#
loop_
_entity_poly.entity_id
_entity_poly.type
_entity_poly.pdbx_seq_one_letter_code
_entity_poly.pdbx_strand_id
1 'polypeptide(L)'
;MVRLARSARLLTASVQVALVLPVAFAVVALLCGAWYPPEAIAAGAHWDVLGWSPPPCPGCGMCGMSRAFSALLHGRLGQAWAFNPAVVLVFPAVLGAAVVAGTALWRFWQGPLRLDQRGIGEAA
;
A
#
# COMPACT_ATOMS: atom_id res chain seq x y z
N MET A 1 26.82 25.34 7.91
CA MET A 1 25.36 25.23 8.17
C MET A 1 24.52 24.89 6.92
N VAL A 2 24.73 25.51 5.76
CA VAL A 2 23.92 25.25 4.53
C VAL A 2 23.90 23.79 4.05
N ARG A 3 25.02 23.05 4.19
CA ARG A 3 25.09 21.63 3.78
C ARG A 3 24.21 20.72 4.65
N LEU A 4 24.22 20.90 5.97
CA LEU A 4 23.38 20.14 6.93
C LEU A 4 21.89 20.37 6.67
N ALA A 5 21.47 21.61 6.41
CA ALA A 5 20.08 21.93 6.10
C ALA A 5 19.58 21.29 4.79
N ARG A 6 20.44 21.19 3.77
CA ARG A 6 20.11 20.48 2.52
C ARG A 6 19.99 18.96 2.73
N SER A 7 20.91 18.36 3.47
CA SER A 7 20.87 16.91 3.77
C SER A 7 19.61 16.51 4.54
N ALA A 8 19.21 17.31 5.54
CA ALA A 8 17.97 17.05 6.29
C ALA A 8 16.73 17.08 5.40
N ARG A 9 16.62 18.06 4.49
CA ARG A 9 15.49 18.15 3.55
C ARG A 9 15.43 16.97 2.57
N LEU A 10 16.58 16.55 2.05
CA LEU A 10 16.66 15.39 1.16
C LEU A 10 16.23 14.10 1.86
N LEU A 11 16.70 13.87 3.11
CA LEU A 11 16.29 12.72 3.90
C LEU A 11 14.78 12.71 4.16
N THR A 12 14.21 13.84 4.58
CA THR A 12 12.76 13.95 4.79
C THR A 12 11.98 13.67 3.51
N ALA A 13 12.40 14.23 2.37
CA ALA A 13 11.75 13.98 1.08
C ALA A 13 11.83 12.50 0.68
N SER A 14 12.99 11.85 0.85
CA SER A 14 13.16 10.42 0.55
C SER A 14 12.26 9.54 1.42
N VAL A 15 12.16 9.83 2.71
CA VAL A 15 11.25 9.11 3.61
C VAL A 15 9.80 9.30 3.20
N GLN A 16 9.40 10.52 2.83
CA GLN A 16 8.04 10.79 2.35
C GLN A 16 7.72 10.02 1.07
N VAL A 17 8.60 10.03 0.08
CA VAL A 17 8.40 9.28 -1.18
C VAL A 17 8.31 7.77 -0.93
N ALA A 18 9.19 7.24 -0.08
CA ALA A 18 9.21 5.83 0.29
C ALA A 18 7.92 5.37 1.00
N LEU A 19 7.23 6.29 1.69
CA LEU A 19 5.96 6.01 2.36
C LEU A 19 4.74 6.23 1.45
N VAL A 20 4.74 7.29 0.66
CA VAL A 20 3.56 7.68 -0.15
C VAL A 20 3.36 6.72 -1.32
N LEU A 21 4.43 6.31 -2.00
CA LEU A 21 4.32 5.49 -3.21
C LEU A 21 3.68 4.11 -2.94
N PRO A 22 4.10 3.34 -1.91
CA PRO A 22 3.45 2.06 -1.60
C PRO A 22 1.99 2.23 -1.16
N VAL A 23 1.66 3.30 -0.45
CA VAL A 23 0.27 3.57 -0.01
C VAL A 23 -0.60 3.87 -1.22
N ALA A 24 -0.16 4.74 -2.13
CA ALA A 24 -0.88 5.03 -3.37
C ALA A 24 -1.09 3.76 -4.20
N PHE A 25 -0.05 2.92 -4.34
CA PHE A 25 -0.14 1.65 -5.05
C PHE A 25 -1.14 0.68 -4.38
N ALA A 26 -1.10 0.56 -3.05
CA ALA A 26 -2.04 -0.28 -2.29
C ALA A 26 -3.49 0.18 -2.45
N VAL A 27 -3.74 1.49 -2.44
CA VAL A 27 -5.08 2.06 -2.68
C VAL A 27 -5.57 1.72 -4.08
N VAL A 28 -4.73 1.89 -5.11
CA VAL A 28 -5.08 1.53 -6.50
C VAL A 28 -5.38 0.04 -6.62
N ALA A 29 -4.56 -0.82 -6.01
CA ALA A 29 -4.78 -2.27 -6.00
C ALA A 29 -6.09 -2.65 -5.31
N LEU A 30 -6.41 -2.05 -4.15
CA LEU A 30 -7.67 -2.24 -3.44
C LEU A 30 -8.88 -1.83 -4.29
N LEU A 31 -8.83 -0.65 -4.91
CA LEU A 31 -9.89 -0.15 -5.78
C LEU A 31 -10.09 -1.07 -6.99
N CYS A 32 -8.99 -1.49 -7.63
CA CYS A 32 -9.04 -2.42 -8.76
C CYS A 32 -9.66 -3.76 -8.34
N GLY A 33 -9.21 -4.34 -7.22
CA GLY A 33 -9.74 -5.60 -6.71
C GLY A 33 -11.19 -5.53 -6.23
N ALA A 34 -11.65 -4.36 -5.77
CA ALA A 34 -13.03 -4.12 -5.38
C ALA A 34 -13.97 -3.89 -6.58
N TRP A 35 -13.45 -3.32 -7.67
CA TRP A 35 -14.23 -3.01 -8.87
C TRP A 35 -14.31 -4.18 -9.85
N TYR A 36 -13.22 -4.94 -10.00
CA TYR A 36 -13.14 -6.04 -10.95
C TYR A 36 -13.27 -7.38 -10.25
N PRO A 37 -14.23 -8.24 -10.64
CA PRO A 37 -14.33 -9.59 -10.13
C PRO A 37 -13.14 -10.45 -10.61
N PRO A 38 -12.83 -11.57 -9.94
CA PRO A 38 -11.62 -12.35 -10.21
C PRO A 38 -11.57 -12.91 -11.65
N GLU A 39 -12.72 -13.14 -12.28
CA GLU A 39 -12.82 -13.58 -13.67
C GLU A 39 -12.42 -12.46 -14.64
N ALA A 40 -12.84 -11.22 -14.37
CA ALA A 40 -12.47 -10.05 -15.17
C ALA A 40 -10.98 -9.72 -15.04
N ILE A 41 -10.40 -9.91 -13.86
CA ILE A 41 -8.95 -9.79 -13.66
C ILE A 41 -8.19 -10.85 -14.48
N ALA A 42 -8.67 -12.09 -14.51
CA ALA A 42 -8.06 -13.15 -15.30
C ALA A 42 -8.12 -12.88 -16.82
N ALA A 43 -9.21 -12.26 -17.27
CA ALA A 43 -9.40 -11.83 -18.65
C ALA A 43 -8.62 -10.55 -19.02
N GLY A 44 -7.95 -9.90 -18.05
CA GLY A 44 -7.18 -8.67 -18.30
C GLY A 44 -8.02 -7.40 -18.39
N ALA A 45 -9.32 -7.42 -18.06
CA ALA A 45 -10.24 -6.29 -18.25
C ALA A 45 -9.81 -4.98 -17.53
N HIS A 46 -9.04 -5.09 -16.45
CA HIS A 46 -8.50 -3.94 -15.73
C HIS A 46 -7.43 -3.17 -16.52
N TRP A 47 -6.87 -3.75 -17.58
CA TRP A 47 -5.93 -3.08 -18.48
C TRP A 47 -6.64 -2.31 -19.61
N ASP A 48 -7.93 -2.57 -19.85
CA ASP A 48 -8.69 -1.92 -20.93
C ASP A 48 -8.77 -0.39 -20.72
N VAL A 49 -8.74 0.08 -19.47
CA VAL A 49 -8.70 1.52 -19.12
C VAL A 49 -7.43 2.22 -19.61
N LEU A 50 -6.37 1.45 -19.88
CA LEU A 50 -5.10 1.92 -20.45
C LEU A 50 -5.03 1.66 -21.97
N GLY A 51 -6.11 1.16 -22.58
CA GLY A 51 -6.13 0.77 -23.99
C GLY A 51 -5.29 -0.46 -24.30
N TRP A 52 -4.97 -1.28 -23.29
CA TRP A 52 -4.16 -2.49 -23.47
C TRP A 52 -4.98 -3.73 -23.14
N SER A 53 -5.02 -4.70 -24.07
CA SER A 53 -5.74 -5.95 -23.89
C SER A 53 -4.77 -7.13 -23.99
N PRO A 54 -4.11 -7.51 -22.88
CA PRO A 54 -3.18 -8.63 -22.87
C PRO A 54 -3.93 -9.97 -23.00
N PRO A 55 -3.28 -11.03 -23.50
CA PRO A 55 -3.90 -12.35 -23.56
C PRO A 55 -4.27 -12.86 -22.16
N PRO A 56 -5.34 -13.68 -22.03
CA PRO A 56 -5.76 -14.22 -20.76
C PRO A 56 -4.64 -14.98 -20.06
N CYS A 57 -4.44 -14.71 -18.77
CA CYS A 57 -3.38 -15.39 -18.01
C CYS A 57 -3.82 -16.82 -17.65
N PRO A 58 -3.01 -17.86 -17.91
CA PRO A 58 -3.36 -19.25 -17.59
C PRO A 58 -3.33 -19.57 -16.08
N GLY A 59 -3.09 -18.57 -15.22
CA GLY A 59 -3.06 -18.75 -13.76
C GLY A 59 -1.65 -18.84 -13.19
N CYS A 60 -0.75 -17.94 -13.58
CA CYS A 60 0.55 -17.82 -12.90
C CYS A 60 0.38 -17.38 -11.44
N GLY A 61 1.41 -17.59 -10.60
CA GLY A 61 1.35 -17.26 -9.17
C GLY A 61 0.94 -15.80 -8.88
N MET A 62 1.40 -14.85 -9.70
CA MET A 62 0.99 -13.44 -9.56
C MET A 62 -0.48 -13.20 -9.90
N CYS A 63 -1.00 -13.79 -10.98
CA CYS A 63 -2.41 -13.70 -11.31
C CYS A 63 -3.27 -14.40 -10.25
N GLY A 64 -2.82 -15.55 -9.72
CA GLY A 64 -3.47 -16.24 -8.62
C GLY A 64 -3.59 -15.37 -7.37
N MET A 65 -2.55 -14.59 -7.03
CA MET A 65 -2.61 -13.63 -5.93
C MET A 65 -3.64 -12.52 -6.17
N SER A 66 -3.62 -11.87 -7.34
CA SER A 66 -4.58 -10.79 -7.67
C SER A 66 -6.02 -11.28 -7.70
N ARG A 67 -6.27 -12.50 -8.20
CA ARG A 67 -7.59 -13.14 -8.21
C ARG A 67 -8.04 -13.52 -6.81
N ALA A 68 -7.16 -14.09 -5.98
CA ALA A 68 -7.46 -14.40 -4.59
C ALA A 68 -7.83 -13.14 -3.80
N PHE A 69 -7.08 -12.06 -4.00
CA PHE A 69 -7.32 -10.77 -3.39
C PHE A 69 -8.69 -10.19 -3.79
N SER A 70 -9.00 -10.14 -5.09
CA SER A 70 -10.32 -9.70 -5.57
C SER A 70 -11.45 -10.59 -5.06
N ALA A 71 -11.29 -11.92 -5.10
CA ALA A 71 -12.28 -12.85 -4.56
C ALA A 71 -12.56 -12.60 -3.07
N LEU A 72 -11.50 -12.31 -2.29
CA LEU A 72 -11.63 -11.99 -0.87
C LEU A 72 -12.36 -10.66 -0.63
N LEU A 73 -12.08 -9.61 -1.41
CA LEU A 73 -12.81 -8.33 -1.35
C LEU A 73 -14.29 -8.47 -1.72
N HIS A 74 -14.63 -9.44 -2.56
CA HIS A 74 -16.02 -9.79 -2.91
C HIS A 74 -16.66 -10.80 -1.94
N GLY A 75 -16.00 -11.15 -0.83
CA GLY A 75 -16.53 -12.10 0.17
C GLY A 75 -16.53 -13.56 -0.28
N ARG A 76 -15.87 -13.91 -1.40
CA ARG A 76 -15.80 -15.26 -1.96
C ARG A 76 -14.62 -16.06 -1.38
N LEU A 77 -14.64 -16.31 -0.07
CA LEU A 77 -13.52 -16.93 0.65
C LEU A 77 -13.07 -18.30 0.08
N GLY A 78 -14.02 -19.16 -0.32
CA GLY A 78 -13.69 -20.46 -0.92
C GLY A 78 -12.92 -20.34 -2.24
N GLN A 79 -13.31 -19.38 -3.09
CA GLN A 79 -12.57 -19.10 -4.33
C GLN A 79 -11.20 -18.49 -4.03
N ALA A 80 -11.13 -17.56 -3.06
CA ALA A 80 -9.87 -16.95 -2.65
C ALA A 80 -8.86 -18.01 -2.17
N TRP A 81 -9.31 -18.96 -1.36
CA TRP A 81 -8.49 -20.09 -0.90
C TRP A 81 -8.01 -20.98 -2.05
N ALA A 82 -8.88 -21.27 -3.01
CA ALA A 82 -8.54 -22.08 -4.18
C ALA A 82 -7.52 -21.37 -5.11
N PHE A 83 -7.59 -20.04 -5.23
CA PHE A 83 -6.62 -19.27 -6.02
C PHE A 83 -5.28 -19.12 -5.32
N ASN A 84 -5.27 -18.71 -4.05
CA ASN A 84 -4.06 -18.56 -3.26
C ASN A 84 -4.37 -18.49 -1.74
N PRO A 85 -4.09 -19.56 -0.96
CA PRO A 85 -4.39 -19.57 0.47
C PRO A 85 -3.51 -18.60 1.26
N ALA A 86 -2.30 -18.27 0.79
CA ALA A 86 -1.44 -17.31 1.47
C ALA A 86 -2.07 -15.91 1.50
N VAL A 87 -2.79 -15.51 0.45
CA VAL A 87 -3.48 -14.21 0.41
C VAL A 87 -4.56 -14.14 1.48
N VAL A 88 -5.31 -15.23 1.71
CA VAL A 88 -6.37 -15.28 2.72
C VAL A 88 -5.82 -15.04 4.13
N LEU A 89 -4.60 -15.49 4.41
CA LEU A 89 -3.95 -15.33 5.71
C LEU A 89 -3.20 -14.00 5.84
N VAL A 90 -2.41 -13.65 4.82
CA VAL A 90 -1.50 -12.50 4.84
C VAL A 90 -2.27 -11.19 4.71
N PHE A 91 -3.31 -11.13 3.89
CA PHE A 91 -4.01 -9.87 3.64
C PHE A 91 -4.67 -9.26 4.90
N PRO A 92 -5.44 -10.02 5.72
CA PRO A 92 -5.98 -9.50 6.97
C PRO A 92 -4.87 -9.03 7.94
N ALA A 93 -3.75 -9.77 8.01
CA ALA A 93 -2.62 -9.39 8.85
C ALA A 93 -1.98 -8.07 8.39
N VAL A 94 -1.80 -7.89 7.08
CA VAL A 94 -1.27 -6.65 6.50
C VAL A 94 -2.23 -5.49 6.72
N LEU A 95 -3.54 -5.69 6.55
CA LEU A 95 -4.53 -4.66 6.88
C LEU A 95 -4.48 -4.26 8.36
N GLY A 96 -4.40 -5.23 9.26
CA GLY A 96 -4.25 -4.98 10.69
C GLY A 96 -2.99 -4.17 11.01
N ALA A 97 -1.85 -4.57 10.45
CA ALA A 97 -0.59 -3.84 10.59
C ALA A 97 -0.67 -2.41 10.04
N ALA A 98 -1.33 -2.21 8.89
CA ALA A 98 -1.52 -0.89 8.29
C ALA A 98 -2.38 0.02 9.16
N VAL A 99 -3.45 -0.49 9.76
CA VAL A 99 -4.30 0.27 10.71
C VAL A 99 -3.52 0.65 11.96
N VAL A 100 -2.75 -0.28 12.53
CA VAL A 100 -1.89 0.00 13.71
C VAL A 100 -0.83 1.05 13.38
N ALA A 101 -0.15 0.91 12.24
CA ALA A 101 0.87 1.88 11.82
C ALA A 101 0.25 3.27 11.55
N GLY A 102 -0.89 3.32 10.84
CA GLY A 102 -1.60 4.56 10.54
C GLY A 102 -2.07 5.28 11.81
N THR A 103 -2.60 4.54 12.79
CA THR A 103 -3.02 5.13 14.09
C THR A 103 -1.84 5.61 14.93
N ALA A 104 -0.72 4.88 14.93
CA ALA A 104 0.51 5.32 15.60
C ALA A 104 1.08 6.61 14.96
N LEU A 105 1.11 6.65 13.63
CA LEU A 105 1.57 7.83 12.88
C LEU A 105 0.64 9.03 13.10
N TRP A 106 -0.67 8.82 13.07
CA TRP A 106 -1.67 9.85 13.37
C TRP A 106 -1.48 10.43 14.77
N ARG A 107 -1.30 9.57 15.78
CA ARG A 107 -1.01 9.99 17.17
C ARG A 107 0.30 10.77 17.28
N PHE A 108 1.35 10.31 16.59
CA PHE A 108 2.62 11.03 16.53
C PHE A 108 2.45 12.42 15.91
N TRP A 109 1.61 12.55 14.89
CA TRP A 109 1.33 13.83 14.23
C TRP A 109 0.46 14.78 15.08
N GLN A 110 -0.45 14.24 15.88
CA GLN A 110 -1.25 15.02 16.83
C GLN A 110 -0.46 15.45 18.08
N GLY A 111 0.57 14.69 18.47
CA GLY A 111 1.47 15.07 19.54
C GLY A 111 2.33 16.26 19.09
N PRO A 112 2.33 17.39 19.82
CA PRO A 112 3.25 18.47 19.46
C PRO A 112 4.66 17.91 19.57
N LEU A 113 5.39 17.91 18.45
CA LEU A 113 6.85 17.84 18.44
C LEU A 113 7.35 19.09 19.17
N ARG A 114 7.21 19.12 20.50
CA ARG A 114 7.96 20.00 21.39
C ARG A 114 9.39 19.47 21.36
N LEU A 115 10.05 19.66 20.23
CA LEU A 115 11.48 19.78 20.22
C LEU A 115 11.75 20.98 21.10
N ASP A 116 12.16 20.69 22.34
CA ASP A 116 12.45 21.71 23.33
C ASP A 116 13.55 22.62 22.76
N GLN A 117 13.15 23.76 22.22
CA GLN A 117 14.07 24.73 21.61
C GLN A 117 14.90 25.48 22.66
N ARG A 118 14.70 25.19 23.95
CA ARG A 118 15.41 25.88 25.04
C ARG A 118 16.92 25.65 25.04
N GLY A 119 17.43 24.62 24.36
CA GLY A 119 18.87 24.32 24.35
C GLY A 119 19.72 24.99 23.25
N ILE A 120 19.14 25.74 22.31
CA ILE A 120 19.90 26.26 21.15
C ILE A 120 20.40 27.71 21.36
N GLY A 121 19.95 28.39 22.42
CA GLY A 121 20.22 29.81 22.65
C GLY A 121 21.44 30.14 23.52
N GLU A 122 21.97 29.19 24.30
CA GLU A 122 23.00 29.48 25.32
C GLU A 122 24.44 29.25 24.85
N ALA A 123 24.64 28.83 23.59
CA ALA A 123 25.97 28.55 23.03
C ALA A 123 26.47 29.62 22.03
N ALA A 124 25.84 30.80 21.99
CA ALA A 124 26.22 31.94 21.17
C ALA A 124 26.62 33.13 22.05
#